data_AF-A0A9Q0Y8T5-F1
#
_entry.id   AF-A0A9Q0Y8T5-F1
#
_cell.length_a   1.000
_cell.length_b   1.000
_cell.length_c   1.000
_cell.angle_alpha   90.00
_cell.angle_beta   90.00
_cell.angle_gamma   90.00
#
_symmetry.space_group_name_H-M   'P 1'
#
loop_
_entity.id
_entity.type
_entity.pdbx_description
1 polymer ?
#
loop_
_entity_poly.entity_id
_entity_poly.type
_entity_poly.pdbx_seq_one_letter_code
_entity_poly.pdbx_strand_id
1 'polypeptide(L)'
;MRQKDDQAFAQLLNRLREGNQTCHDLATLAARQFTSDKVPNEATHLFQTNDQVNAHNNKMFDLLRTNKVQIPAIDVVTGDVSKTVKQTLLDHIPENPTKTMGLTSNLSLAVGQRVDLCLNVAVDDGLINGASGVVKSIHNSQTNQIHTVWIQFDDSSVGKAVRQSTRHLNTSDLPTTWTPITRVARQFRSGRSKNAEILRKQFPLRPASAKTVHRCQGDTLNQVVVDMSGQRSQCHVHYVALSRVTSLSGLYILNLNQDKINVDQNVLEEMKILRTKRAMKMCMPPIKTTENTTTFLHQNVRSLRKHISDIKSDGNIFSADVLVFTECHLTSTACTQDLHLDGYNLFLNKSV
;
A
#
# COMPACT_ATOMS: atom_id res chain seq x y z
N MET A 1 3.09 6.72 -11.65
CA MET A 1 3.92 5.53 -11.97
C MET A 1 4.99 5.36 -10.91
N ARG A 2 5.32 4.11 -10.52
CA ARG A 2 6.20 3.84 -9.37
C ARG A 2 7.68 4.12 -9.67
N GLN A 3 8.22 3.55 -10.75
CA GLN A 3 9.62 3.75 -11.19
C GLN A 3 9.75 4.90 -12.21
N LYS A 4 9.02 6.01 -12.01
CA LYS A 4 8.94 7.10 -13.00
C LYS A 4 10.31 7.75 -13.30
N ASP A 5 11.21 7.75 -12.31
CA ASP A 5 12.50 8.45 -12.38
C ASP A 5 13.65 7.51 -12.82
N ASP A 6 13.37 6.21 -13.06
CA ASP A 6 14.35 5.19 -13.45
C ASP A 6 13.80 4.33 -14.61
N GLN A 7 13.88 4.90 -15.82
CA GLN A 7 13.34 4.28 -17.03
C GLN A 7 14.02 2.95 -17.36
N ALA A 8 15.34 2.87 -17.17
CA ALA A 8 16.11 1.65 -17.43
C ALA A 8 15.64 0.50 -16.52
N PHE A 9 15.45 0.79 -15.23
CA PHE A 9 14.91 -0.20 -14.29
C PHE A 9 13.46 -0.57 -14.58
N ALA A 10 12.61 0.39 -14.95
CA ALA A 10 11.23 0.11 -15.34
C ALA A 10 11.16 -0.83 -16.56
N GLN A 11 12.01 -0.63 -17.56
CA GLN A 11 12.11 -1.50 -18.73
C GLN A 11 12.63 -2.90 -18.37
N LEU A 12 13.64 -2.99 -17.49
CA LEU A 12 14.13 -4.26 -16.95
C LEU A 12 13.00 -5.03 -16.26
N LEU A 13 12.25 -4.38 -15.37
CA LEU A 13 11.12 -5.00 -14.67
C LEU A 13 10.03 -5.47 -15.63
N ASN A 14 9.74 -4.71 -16.69
CA ASN A 14 8.76 -5.10 -17.70
C ASN A 14 9.19 -6.34 -18.48
N ARG A 15 10.47 -6.45 -18.85
CA ARG A 15 11.02 -7.67 -19.46
C ARG A 15 10.94 -8.85 -18.51
N LEU A 16 11.34 -8.64 -17.24
CA LEU A 16 11.31 -9.65 -16.19
C LEU A 16 9.89 -10.18 -15.92
N ARG A 17 8.88 -9.31 -15.97
CA ARG A 17 7.46 -9.66 -15.82
C ARG A 17 7.00 -10.73 -16.80
N GLU A 18 7.52 -10.67 -18.02
CA GLU A 18 7.15 -11.55 -19.13
C GLU A 18 8.13 -12.70 -19.34
N GLY A 19 9.20 -12.79 -18.54
CA GLY A 19 10.24 -13.80 -18.73
C GLY A 19 11.19 -13.49 -19.89
N ASN A 20 11.21 -12.25 -20.38
CA ASN A 20 12.00 -11.79 -21.52
C ASN A 20 13.31 -11.07 -21.10
N GLN A 21 13.84 -11.40 -19.92
CA GLN A 21 15.07 -10.79 -19.41
C GLN A 21 16.29 -11.10 -20.29
N THR A 22 17.12 -10.08 -20.52
CA THR A 22 18.36 -10.19 -21.27
C THR A 22 19.55 -10.55 -20.37
N CYS A 23 20.69 -10.93 -20.96
CA CYS A 23 21.93 -11.11 -20.22
C CYS A 23 22.36 -9.84 -19.45
N HIS A 24 22.10 -8.66 -20.02
CA HIS A 24 22.36 -7.37 -19.37
C HIS A 24 21.46 -7.14 -18.15
N ASP A 25 20.18 -7.53 -18.24
CA ASP A 25 19.26 -7.44 -17.10
C ASP A 25 19.72 -8.32 -15.94
N LEU A 26 20.14 -9.55 -16.24
CA LEU A 26 20.65 -10.49 -15.25
C LEU A 26 21.97 -9.98 -14.62
N ALA A 27 22.87 -9.42 -15.41
CA ALA A 27 24.08 -8.77 -14.90
C ALA A 27 23.77 -7.57 -14.00
N THR A 28 22.75 -6.78 -14.36
CA THR A 28 22.28 -5.64 -13.56
C THR A 28 21.72 -6.11 -12.22
N LEU A 29 20.92 -7.18 -12.19
CA LEU A 29 20.42 -7.77 -10.95
C LEU A 29 21.55 -8.40 -10.12
N ALA A 30 22.53 -9.05 -10.76
CA ALA A 30 23.71 -9.59 -10.08
C ALA A 30 24.57 -8.51 -9.44
N ALA A 31 24.71 -7.34 -10.07
CA ALA A 31 25.37 -6.17 -9.49
C ALA A 31 24.64 -5.60 -8.25
N ARG A 32 23.38 -5.99 -8.04
CA ARG A 32 22.57 -5.68 -6.86
C ARG A 32 22.51 -6.82 -5.86
N GLN A 33 23.34 -7.85 -6.01
CA GLN A 33 23.49 -8.89 -5.01
C GLN A 33 24.41 -8.42 -3.88
N PHE A 34 23.93 -8.54 -2.65
CA PHE A 34 24.66 -8.16 -1.44
C PHE A 34 24.76 -9.34 -0.48
N THR A 35 25.72 -9.24 0.44
CA THR A 35 25.80 -10.09 1.62
C THR A 35 25.00 -9.46 2.76
N SER A 36 24.51 -10.27 3.69
CA SER A 36 23.57 -9.83 4.74
C SER A 36 24.11 -8.71 5.64
N ASP A 37 25.44 -8.55 5.75
CA ASP A 37 26.14 -7.51 6.49
C ASP A 37 26.15 -6.14 5.76
N LYS A 38 25.94 -6.11 4.45
CA LYS A 38 25.98 -4.89 3.62
C LYS A 38 24.60 -4.31 3.31
N VAL A 39 23.55 -4.88 3.89
CA VAL A 39 22.18 -4.45 3.69
C VAL A 39 21.76 -3.47 4.78
N PRO A 40 21.06 -2.36 4.46
CA PRO A 40 20.58 -1.41 5.46
C PRO A 40 19.60 -2.07 6.44
N ASN A 41 19.76 -1.79 7.74
CA ASN A 41 18.88 -2.32 8.79
C ASN A 41 17.46 -1.74 8.70
N GLU A 42 17.31 -0.55 8.14
CA GLU A 42 16.05 0.15 7.96
C GLU A 42 15.23 -0.39 6.77
N ALA A 43 15.90 -1.09 5.83
CA ALA A 43 15.26 -1.60 4.63
C ALA A 43 14.28 -2.73 4.96
N THR A 44 13.10 -2.69 4.34
CA THR A 44 12.09 -3.72 4.57
C THR A 44 12.48 -5.01 3.86
N HIS A 45 12.54 -6.11 4.61
CA HIS A 45 12.85 -7.42 4.06
C HIS A 45 11.59 -8.13 3.55
N LEU A 46 11.64 -8.65 2.33
CA LEU A 46 10.54 -9.39 1.72
C LEU A 46 10.84 -10.88 1.72
N PHE A 47 9.90 -11.65 2.26
CA PHE A 47 9.96 -13.11 2.31
C PHE A 47 8.71 -13.75 1.68
N GLN A 48 8.78 -15.05 1.39
CA GLN A 48 7.65 -15.77 0.82
C GLN A 48 6.64 -16.23 1.89
N THR A 49 7.13 -16.62 3.08
CA THR A 49 6.28 -17.20 4.13
C THR A 49 6.20 -16.31 5.37
N ASN A 50 5.10 -16.45 6.12
CA ASN A 50 4.94 -15.74 7.41
C ASN A 50 5.98 -16.18 8.44
N ASP A 51 6.43 -17.43 8.41
CA ASP A 51 7.41 -17.94 9.37
C ASP A 51 8.76 -17.24 9.22
N GLN A 52 9.23 -17.03 7.98
CA GLN A 52 10.44 -16.26 7.70
C GLN A 52 10.28 -14.79 8.13
N VAL A 53 9.12 -14.19 7.86
CA VAL A 53 8.81 -12.83 8.31
C VAL A 53 8.84 -12.71 9.83
N ASN A 54 8.21 -13.66 10.53
CA ASN A 54 8.16 -13.67 11.99
C ASN A 54 9.55 -13.89 12.59
N ALA A 55 10.33 -14.84 12.06
CA ALA A 55 11.70 -15.08 12.50
C ALA A 55 12.59 -13.84 12.33
N HIS A 56 12.51 -13.17 11.18
CA HIS A 56 13.28 -11.95 10.94
C HIS A 56 12.82 -10.80 11.84
N ASN A 57 11.51 -10.57 11.97
CA ASN A 57 10.96 -9.53 12.84
C ASN A 57 11.33 -9.74 14.31
N ASN A 58 11.31 -10.99 14.79
CA ASN A 58 11.72 -11.35 16.15
C ASN A 58 13.22 -11.11 16.34
N LYS A 59 14.06 -11.53 15.38
CA LYS A 59 15.49 -11.23 15.41
C LYS A 59 15.77 -9.73 15.48
N MET A 60 15.08 -8.92 14.66
CA MET A 60 15.23 -7.47 14.69
C MET A 60 14.76 -6.86 16.01
N PHE A 61 13.67 -7.39 16.59
CA PHE A 61 13.22 -7.02 17.92
C PHE A 61 14.27 -7.35 18.99
N ASP A 62 14.91 -8.51 18.92
CA ASP A 62 15.94 -8.94 19.87
C ASP A 62 17.21 -8.08 19.80
N LEU A 63 17.60 -7.67 18.59
CA LEU A 63 18.77 -6.82 18.34
C LEU A 63 18.61 -5.38 18.86
N LEU A 64 17.39 -4.85 18.93
CA LEU A 64 17.15 -3.51 19.47
C LEU A 64 17.55 -3.45 20.95
N ARG A 65 18.16 -2.35 21.39
CA ARG A 65 18.52 -2.11 22.81
C ARG A 65 17.65 -1.07 23.49
N THR A 66 16.65 -0.58 22.77
CA THR A 66 15.70 0.44 23.22
C THR A 66 14.64 -0.16 24.15
N ASN A 67 13.75 0.68 24.68
CA ASN A 67 12.63 0.22 25.50
C ASN A 67 11.77 -0.80 24.73
N LYS A 68 11.71 -2.04 25.24
CA LYS A 68 10.94 -3.15 24.69
C LYS A 68 9.77 -3.48 25.60
N VAL A 69 8.65 -3.80 25.00
CA VAL A 69 7.45 -4.23 25.70
C VAL A 69 6.84 -5.42 24.98
N GLN A 70 6.27 -6.34 25.76
CA GLN A 70 5.39 -7.39 25.28
C GLN A 70 4.01 -7.14 25.87
N ILE A 71 3.03 -6.97 24.98
CA ILE A 71 1.68 -6.54 25.33
C ILE A 71 0.73 -7.71 25.09
N PRO A 72 0.32 -8.44 26.16
CA PRO A 72 -0.71 -9.46 26.01
C PRO A 72 -2.04 -8.81 25.64
N ALA A 73 -2.80 -9.50 24.79
CA ALA A 73 -4.16 -9.13 24.45
C ALA A 73 -5.09 -9.32 25.65
N ILE A 74 -6.13 -8.50 25.73
CA ILE A 74 -7.19 -8.66 26.72
C ILE A 74 -8.36 -9.35 26.03
N ASP A 75 -8.57 -10.63 26.36
CA ASP A 75 -9.63 -11.46 25.78
C ASP A 75 -10.78 -11.65 26.79
N VAL A 76 -12.00 -11.40 26.34
CA VAL A 76 -13.22 -11.54 27.15
C VAL A 76 -14.25 -12.35 26.36
N VAL A 77 -14.77 -13.42 26.96
CA VAL A 77 -15.87 -14.19 26.35
C VAL A 77 -17.20 -13.47 26.61
N THR A 78 -17.86 -13.08 25.53
CA THR A 78 -19.20 -12.50 25.52
C THR A 78 -20.22 -13.55 25.09
N GLY A 79 -21.34 -13.66 25.81
CA GLY A 79 -22.39 -14.64 25.55
C GLY A 79 -22.82 -15.42 26.79
N ASP A 80 -23.99 -16.04 26.70
CA ASP A 80 -24.56 -16.84 27.77
C ASP A 80 -24.08 -18.29 27.66
N VAL A 81 -22.96 -18.58 28.33
CA VAL A 81 -22.33 -19.89 28.38
C VAL A 81 -21.79 -20.14 29.79
N SER A 82 -21.72 -21.41 30.18
CA SER A 82 -21.20 -21.83 31.48
C SER A 82 -19.75 -21.38 31.69
N LYS A 83 -19.32 -21.27 32.96
CA LYS A 83 -17.94 -20.90 33.30
C LYS A 83 -16.90 -21.85 32.70
N THR A 84 -17.21 -23.15 32.64
CA THR A 84 -16.35 -24.16 32.02
C THR A 84 -16.18 -23.94 30.53
N VAL A 85 -17.25 -23.60 29.81
CA VAL A 85 -17.21 -23.26 28.38
C VAL A 85 -16.46 -21.95 28.15
N LYS A 86 -16.59 -20.96 29.03
CA LYS A 86 -15.80 -19.72 28.94
C LYS A 86 -14.31 -20.01 29.05
N GLN A 87 -13.89 -20.83 30.02
CA GLN A 87 -12.49 -21.18 30.20
C GLN A 87 -11.94 -21.96 29.01
N THR A 88 -12.66 -22.97 28.51
CA THR A 88 -12.21 -23.73 27.34
C THR A 88 -12.07 -22.87 26.09
N LEU A 89 -12.95 -21.87 25.91
CA LEU A 89 -12.84 -20.91 24.80
C LEU A 89 -11.61 -20.01 24.93
N LEU A 90 -11.26 -19.56 26.14
CA LEU A 90 -10.06 -18.77 26.41
C LEU A 90 -8.78 -19.58 26.23
N ASP A 91 -8.79 -20.85 26.63
CA ASP A 91 -7.62 -21.74 26.51
C ASP A 91 -7.33 -22.13 25.05
N HIS A 92 -8.35 -22.11 24.18
CA HIS A 92 -8.26 -22.52 22.77
C HIS A 92 -8.42 -21.34 21.79
N ILE A 93 -7.92 -20.15 22.15
CA ILE A 93 -7.88 -19.04 21.20
C ILE A 93 -6.78 -19.30 20.16
N PRO A 94 -7.06 -19.21 18.84
CA PRO A 94 -6.05 -19.38 17.82
C PRO A 94 -4.93 -18.33 17.95
N GLU A 95 -3.68 -18.74 17.79
CA GLU A 95 -2.53 -17.82 17.75
C GLU A 95 -2.45 -17.04 16.44
N ASN A 96 -2.98 -17.60 15.34
CA ASN A 96 -2.91 -16.99 14.02
C ASN A 96 -3.78 -15.71 13.96
N PRO A 97 -3.20 -14.52 13.73
CA PRO A 97 -3.94 -13.26 13.69
C PRO A 97 -5.09 -13.22 12.68
N THR A 98 -5.01 -13.95 11.57
CA THR A 98 -6.07 -14.02 10.55
C THR A 98 -7.36 -14.62 11.12
N LYS A 99 -7.26 -15.51 12.12
CA LYS A 99 -8.41 -16.12 12.81
C LYS A 99 -8.93 -15.26 13.97
N THR A 100 -8.20 -14.19 14.34
CA THR A 100 -8.52 -13.30 15.46
C THR A 100 -8.66 -11.85 14.98
N MET A 101 -9.23 -11.68 13.78
CA MET A 101 -9.52 -10.38 13.17
C MET A 101 -8.30 -9.45 13.05
N GLY A 102 -7.13 -10.02 12.74
CA GLY A 102 -5.87 -9.30 12.54
C GLY A 102 -5.13 -8.92 13.83
N LEU A 103 -5.67 -9.23 15.02
CA LEU A 103 -5.08 -8.88 16.31
C LEU A 103 -4.29 -10.04 16.93
N THR A 104 -3.00 -9.81 17.18
CA THR A 104 -2.11 -10.81 17.83
C THR A 104 -2.45 -11.01 19.31
N SER A 105 -2.17 -12.21 19.83
CA SER A 105 -2.30 -12.56 21.25
C SER A 105 -1.25 -11.87 22.11
N ASN A 106 0.00 -11.80 21.65
CA ASN A 106 1.07 -11.07 22.30
C ASN A 106 1.77 -10.16 21.27
N LEU A 107 1.79 -8.86 21.54
CA LEU A 107 2.38 -7.86 20.66
C LEU A 107 3.72 -7.40 21.22
N SER A 108 4.81 -7.75 20.53
CA SER A 108 6.16 -7.29 20.86
C SER A 108 6.46 -5.98 20.13
N LEU A 109 6.75 -4.92 20.88
CA LEU A 109 7.10 -3.59 20.36
C LEU A 109 8.37 -3.07 21.02
N ALA A 110 9.19 -2.38 20.25
CA ALA A 110 10.34 -1.64 20.74
C ALA A 110 10.37 -0.22 20.18
N VAL A 111 10.86 0.75 20.95
CA VAL A 111 11.07 2.11 20.44
C VAL A 111 12.11 2.07 19.31
N GLY A 112 11.83 2.73 18.19
CA GLY A 112 12.64 2.68 16.97
C GLY A 112 12.29 1.53 16.02
N GLN A 113 11.40 0.61 16.41
CA GLN A 113 10.98 -0.50 15.56
C GLN A 113 10.00 -0.03 14.46
N ARG A 114 10.16 -0.55 13.25
CA ARG A 114 9.18 -0.39 12.16
C ARG A 114 7.94 -1.25 12.41
N VAL A 115 6.77 -0.66 12.22
CA VAL A 115 5.46 -1.30 12.42
C VAL A 115 4.49 -0.91 11.31
N ASP A 116 3.53 -1.80 11.03
CA ASP A 116 2.38 -1.53 10.18
C ASP A 116 1.11 -1.53 11.02
N LEU A 117 0.13 -0.71 10.62
CA LEU A 117 -1.25 -0.97 11.00
C LEU A 117 -1.71 -2.29 10.36
N CYS A 118 -2.31 -3.17 11.16
CA CYS A 118 -2.89 -4.43 10.68
C CYS A 118 -4.39 -4.32 10.34
N LEU A 119 -5.02 -3.20 10.68
CA LEU A 119 -6.45 -2.97 10.52
C LEU A 119 -6.75 -1.56 10.02
N ASN A 120 -7.93 -1.41 9.41
CA ASN A 120 -8.52 -0.12 9.15
C ASN A 120 -9.10 0.42 10.47
N VAL A 121 -8.50 1.50 10.96
CA VAL A 121 -8.92 2.19 12.19
C VAL A 121 -9.73 3.43 11.84
N ALA A 122 -9.20 4.28 10.95
CA ALA A 122 -9.87 5.46 10.43
C ALA A 122 -9.46 5.66 8.97
N VAL A 123 -10.29 5.18 8.04
CA VAL A 123 -9.99 5.18 6.60
C VAL A 123 -9.84 6.61 6.07
N ASP A 124 -10.71 7.50 6.50
CA ASP A 124 -10.72 8.90 6.07
C ASP A 124 -9.47 9.68 6.54
N ASP A 125 -8.81 9.22 7.61
CA ASP A 125 -7.57 9.80 8.14
C ASP A 125 -6.33 8.99 7.73
N GLY A 126 -6.46 8.09 6.75
CA GLY A 126 -5.35 7.27 6.23
C GLY A 126 -4.84 6.20 7.20
N LEU A 127 -5.47 6.00 8.37
CA LEU A 127 -5.14 4.93 9.32
C LEU A 127 -5.74 3.60 8.85
N ILE A 128 -5.19 3.10 7.74
CA ILE A 128 -5.60 1.88 7.04
C ILE A 128 -4.60 0.75 7.28
N ASN A 129 -5.05 -0.49 7.05
CA ASN A 129 -4.18 -1.66 7.06
C ASN A 129 -3.04 -1.50 6.02
N GLY A 130 -1.80 -1.60 6.48
CA GLY A 130 -0.60 -1.39 5.67
C GLY A 130 0.09 -0.04 5.90
N ALA A 131 -0.58 0.94 6.51
CA ALA A 131 0.05 2.20 6.87
C ALA A 131 1.27 1.93 7.78
N SER A 132 2.45 2.29 7.29
CA SER A 132 3.74 1.96 7.87
C SER A 132 4.31 3.14 8.65
N GLY A 133 5.00 2.86 9.75
CA GLY A 133 5.64 3.89 10.56
C GLY A 133 6.66 3.31 11.53
N VAL A 134 7.22 4.19 12.36
CA VAL A 134 8.22 3.86 13.37
C VAL A 134 7.66 4.18 14.75
N VAL A 135 7.77 3.23 15.69
CA VAL A 135 7.42 3.45 17.09
C VAL A 135 8.39 4.46 17.69
N LYS A 136 7.87 5.55 18.27
CA LYS A 136 8.68 6.64 18.85
C LYS A 136 8.63 6.67 20.37
N SER A 137 7.49 6.35 20.95
CA SER A 137 7.33 6.29 22.40
C SER A 137 6.20 5.33 22.78
N ILE A 138 6.28 4.78 23.98
CA ILE A 138 5.28 3.85 24.55
C ILE A 138 4.95 4.39 25.93
N HIS A 139 3.69 4.79 26.13
CA HIS A 139 3.24 5.42 27.37
C HIS A 139 2.37 4.46 28.19
N ASN A 140 2.68 4.37 29.48
CA ASN A 140 1.91 3.61 30.45
C ASN A 140 0.83 4.49 31.09
N SER A 141 -0.30 3.87 31.42
CA SER A 141 -1.32 4.44 32.29
C SER A 141 -0.83 4.46 33.75
N GLN A 142 -1.57 5.14 34.62
CA GLN A 142 -1.41 5.12 36.08
C GLN A 142 -1.46 3.69 36.66
N THR A 143 -2.15 2.77 35.99
CA THR A 143 -2.25 1.34 36.35
C THR A 143 -1.10 0.48 35.82
N ASN A 144 -0.01 1.11 35.32
CA ASN A 144 1.15 0.47 34.69
C ASN A 144 0.83 -0.37 33.43
N GLN A 145 -0.39 -0.26 32.89
CA GLN A 145 -0.75 -0.84 31.60
C GLN A 145 -0.43 0.15 30.47
N ILE A 146 0.23 -0.33 29.41
CA ILE A 146 0.53 0.50 28.23
C ILE A 146 -0.78 1.01 27.64
N HIS A 147 -1.00 2.33 27.59
CA HIS A 147 -2.25 2.91 27.11
C HIS A 147 -2.14 3.40 25.67
N THR A 148 -1.00 3.99 25.33
CA THR A 148 -0.79 4.66 24.04
C THR A 148 0.57 4.31 23.47
N VAL A 149 0.61 4.00 22.17
CA VAL A 149 1.83 3.84 21.38
C VAL A 149 1.90 5.00 20.40
N TRP A 150 2.98 5.78 20.47
CA TRP A 150 3.22 6.91 19.57
C TRP A 150 4.00 6.45 18.35
N ILE A 151 3.44 6.71 17.17
CA ILE A 151 4.02 6.30 15.89
C ILE A 151 4.23 7.51 15.00
N GLN A 152 5.43 7.62 14.43
CA GLN A 152 5.65 8.50 13.29
C GLN A 152 5.43 7.69 12.01
N PHE A 153 4.33 7.96 11.31
CA PHE A 153 4.03 7.32 10.02
C PHE A 153 4.96 7.85 8.92
N ASP A 154 5.24 7.00 7.93
CA ASP A 154 6.08 7.36 6.78
C ASP A 154 5.41 8.48 5.94
N ASP A 155 4.08 8.43 5.80
CA ASP A 155 3.28 9.50 5.21
C ASP A 155 2.74 10.44 6.30
N SER A 156 3.14 11.70 6.22
CA SER A 156 2.73 12.75 7.17
C SER A 156 1.22 13.05 7.17
N SER A 157 0.50 12.71 6.10
CA SER A 157 -0.95 12.89 6.00
C SER A 157 -1.73 11.90 6.87
N VAL A 158 -1.16 10.72 7.13
CA VAL A 158 -1.79 9.64 7.91
C VAL A 158 -1.92 10.03 9.38
N GLY A 159 -3.13 9.95 9.93
CA GLY A 159 -3.40 10.22 11.35
C GLY A 159 -3.48 11.71 11.70
N LYS A 160 -3.65 12.60 10.71
CA LYS A 160 -3.65 14.05 10.93
C LYS A 160 -4.84 14.51 11.77
N ALA A 161 -6.03 13.98 11.51
CA ALA A 161 -7.22 14.30 12.29
C ALA A 161 -7.09 13.77 13.73
N VAL A 162 -6.57 12.55 13.91
CA VAL A 162 -6.29 11.98 15.24
C VAL A 162 -5.29 12.84 16.03
N ARG A 163 -4.22 13.34 15.38
CA ARG A 163 -3.26 14.24 16.04
C ARG A 163 -3.90 15.57 16.47
N GLN A 164 -4.84 16.09 15.68
CA GLN A 164 -5.56 17.31 16.01
C GLN A 164 -6.53 17.12 17.19
N SER A 165 -7.32 16.04 17.17
CA SER A 165 -8.28 15.76 18.25
C SER A 165 -7.58 15.43 19.56
N THR A 166 -6.41 14.78 19.49
CA THR A 166 -5.64 14.31 20.65
C THR A 166 -4.65 15.36 21.19
N ARG A 167 -4.66 16.59 20.64
CA ARG A 167 -3.71 17.65 21.02
C ARG A 167 -3.76 18.01 22.50
N HIS A 168 -4.92 17.88 23.13
CA HIS A 168 -5.10 18.11 24.57
C HIS A 168 -4.46 17.03 25.45
N LEU A 169 -4.23 15.82 24.91
CA LEU A 169 -3.53 14.73 25.60
C LEU A 169 -2.00 14.84 25.47
N ASN A 170 -1.47 15.70 24.59
CA ASN A 170 -0.06 16.06 24.55
C ASN A 170 0.26 17.04 25.70
N THR A 171 0.25 16.54 26.92
CA THR A 171 0.69 17.28 28.12
C THR A 171 2.22 17.29 28.28
N SER A 172 2.93 16.53 27.45
CA SER A 172 4.39 16.42 27.36
C SER A 172 4.87 16.95 26.01
N ASP A 173 6.10 17.48 25.93
CA ASP A 173 6.80 18.04 24.74
C ASP A 173 7.00 17.06 23.56
N LEU A 174 5.96 16.31 23.18
CA LEU A 174 5.99 15.33 22.12
C LEU A 174 5.86 16.03 20.76
N PRO A 175 6.64 15.60 19.75
CA PRO A 175 6.52 16.14 18.40
C PRO A 175 5.11 16.02 17.83
N THR A 176 4.66 17.07 17.14
CA THR A 176 3.33 17.15 16.49
C THR A 176 3.18 16.20 15.30
N THR A 177 4.24 15.49 14.92
CA THR A 177 4.26 14.49 13.85
C THR A 177 3.93 13.08 14.34
N TRP A 178 3.88 12.86 15.66
CA TRP A 178 3.63 11.55 16.23
C TRP A 178 2.13 11.33 16.41
N THR A 179 1.62 10.23 15.87
CA THR A 179 0.22 9.84 15.96
C THR A 179 0.04 8.87 17.13
N PRO A 180 -0.90 9.14 18.06
CA PRO A 180 -1.22 8.21 19.14
C PRO A 180 -2.09 7.06 18.62
N ILE A 181 -1.67 5.82 18.88
CA ILE A 181 -2.44 4.61 18.61
C ILE A 181 -2.84 3.98 19.94
N THR A 182 -4.12 3.63 20.07
CA THR A 182 -4.73 2.97 21.23
C THR A 182 -5.21 1.57 20.87
N ARG A 183 -5.61 0.78 21.88
CA ARG A 183 -6.18 -0.55 21.64
C ARG A 183 -7.53 -0.45 20.93
N VAL A 184 -7.73 -1.34 19.96
CA VAL A 184 -9.04 -1.56 19.33
C VAL A 184 -9.64 -2.87 19.83
N ALA A 185 -10.97 -2.94 19.86
CA ALA A 185 -11.69 -4.15 20.22
C ALA A 185 -12.26 -4.82 18.95
N ARG A 186 -12.12 -6.14 18.84
CA ARG A 186 -12.72 -6.95 17.77
C ARG A 186 -13.34 -8.21 18.35
N GLN A 187 -14.50 -8.58 17.81
CA GLN A 187 -15.19 -9.82 18.16
C GLN A 187 -14.94 -10.87 17.10
N PHE A 188 -14.71 -12.10 17.53
CA PHE A 188 -14.63 -13.27 16.66
C PHE A 188 -15.12 -14.52 17.38
N ARG A 189 -15.43 -15.56 16.60
CA ARG A 189 -15.83 -16.85 17.13
C ARG A 189 -14.64 -17.79 17.16
N SER A 190 -14.48 -18.50 18.26
CA SER A 190 -13.55 -19.63 18.37
C SER A 190 -14.32 -20.88 18.76
N GLY A 191 -13.99 -22.01 18.14
CA GLY A 191 -14.65 -23.30 18.41
C GLY A 191 -16.03 -23.45 17.78
N ARG A 192 -16.79 -24.45 18.27
CA ARG A 192 -18.09 -24.87 17.71
C ARG A 192 -19.31 -24.18 18.34
N SER A 193 -19.11 -23.40 19.42
CA SER A 193 -20.21 -22.74 20.12
C SER A 193 -20.78 -21.59 19.29
N LYS A 194 -22.09 -21.62 19.03
CA LYS A 194 -22.79 -20.53 18.32
C LYS A 194 -23.23 -19.39 19.25
N ASN A 195 -23.23 -19.62 20.56
CA ASN A 195 -23.81 -18.73 21.56
C ASN A 195 -22.78 -17.90 22.33
N ALA A 196 -21.50 -17.99 21.95
CA ALA A 196 -20.41 -17.24 22.56
C ALA A 196 -19.44 -16.70 21.51
N GLU A 197 -18.95 -15.50 21.77
CA GLU A 197 -17.95 -14.81 20.98
C GLU A 197 -16.83 -14.32 21.89
N ILE A 198 -15.65 -14.13 21.34
CA ILE A 198 -14.47 -13.63 22.06
C ILE A 198 -14.22 -12.21 21.61
N LEU A 199 -14.26 -11.28 22.55
CA LEU A 199 -13.86 -9.89 22.37
C LEU A 199 -12.37 -9.76 22.72
N ARG A 200 -11.54 -9.51 21.72
CA ARG A 200 -10.12 -9.21 21.90
C ARG A 200 -9.87 -7.71 21.85
N LYS A 201 -9.18 -7.17 22.86
CA LYS A 201 -8.66 -5.79 22.88
C LYS A 201 -7.13 -5.82 22.74
N GLN A 202 -6.61 -5.22 21.68
CA GLN A 202 -5.18 -5.14 21.38
C GLN A 202 -4.87 -3.93 20.48
N PHE A 203 -3.63 -3.45 20.48
CA PHE A 203 -3.20 -2.42 19.51
C PHE A 203 -3.25 -3.00 18.09
N PRO A 204 -3.76 -2.25 17.10
CA PRO A 204 -3.88 -2.69 15.70
C PRO A 204 -2.53 -2.62 14.96
N LEU A 205 -1.46 -3.11 15.58
CA LEU A 205 -0.08 -3.00 15.10
C LEU A 205 0.54 -4.37 14.90
N ARG A 206 1.53 -4.43 14.02
CA ARG A 206 2.43 -5.58 13.86
C ARG A 206 3.84 -5.13 13.50
N PRO A 207 4.89 -5.87 13.89
CA PRO A 207 6.25 -5.65 13.38
C PRO A 207 6.30 -5.67 11.85
N ALA A 208 7.10 -4.76 11.28
CA ALA A 208 7.17 -4.54 9.83
C ALA A 208 8.61 -4.33 9.32
N SER A 209 9.62 -4.82 10.05
CA SER A 209 11.00 -4.90 9.53
C SER A 209 11.08 -5.90 8.37
N ALA A 210 10.24 -6.94 8.42
CA ALA A 210 9.98 -7.88 7.35
C ALA A 210 8.49 -7.99 7.02
N LYS A 211 8.18 -8.27 5.75
CA LYS A 211 6.83 -8.47 5.22
C LYS A 211 6.83 -9.62 4.22
N THR A 212 5.66 -10.24 4.00
CA THR A 212 5.54 -11.22 2.92
C THR A 212 5.37 -10.52 1.58
N VAL A 213 5.89 -11.09 0.49
CA VAL A 213 5.75 -10.51 -0.86
C VAL A 213 4.28 -10.28 -1.22
N HIS A 214 3.39 -11.23 -0.86
CA HIS A 214 1.95 -11.07 -1.04
C HIS A 214 1.37 -9.86 -0.31
N ARG A 215 1.81 -9.59 0.92
CA ARG A 215 1.30 -8.47 1.71
C ARG A 215 1.84 -7.13 1.25
N CYS A 216 2.99 -7.10 0.61
CA CYS A 216 3.53 -5.90 -0.02
C CYS A 216 2.96 -5.63 -1.41
N GLN A 217 2.04 -6.45 -1.92
CA GLN A 217 1.44 -6.21 -3.22
C GLN A 217 0.61 -4.90 -3.19
N GLY A 218 1.11 -3.88 -3.89
CA GLY A 218 0.54 -2.53 -3.87
C GLY A 218 1.48 -1.50 -3.24
N ASP A 219 2.31 -1.92 -2.27
CA ASP A 219 3.25 -1.07 -1.56
C ASP A 219 4.27 -0.44 -2.52
N THR A 220 4.74 0.74 -2.13
CA THR A 220 5.85 1.44 -2.76
C THR A 220 6.89 1.73 -1.66
N LEU A 221 8.08 1.15 -1.81
CA LEU A 221 9.15 1.22 -0.82
C LEU A 221 10.36 1.92 -1.41
N ASN A 222 11.08 2.70 -0.60
CA ASN A 222 12.32 3.35 -1.04
C ASN A 222 13.49 2.37 -1.07
N GLN A 223 13.56 1.46 -0.10
CA GLN A 223 14.58 0.43 0.01
C GLN A 223 13.93 -0.90 0.34
N VAL A 224 14.36 -1.95 -0.35
CA VAL A 224 13.82 -3.30 -0.18
C VAL A 224 14.93 -4.33 -0.25
N VAL A 225 14.81 -5.34 0.60
CA VAL A 225 15.70 -6.51 0.62
C VAL A 225 14.90 -7.72 0.19
N VAL A 226 15.30 -8.36 -0.89
CA VAL A 226 14.61 -9.55 -1.41
C VAL A 226 15.55 -10.74 -1.27
N ASP A 227 15.16 -11.72 -0.46
CA ASP A 227 15.90 -12.97 -0.36
C ASP A 227 15.34 -14.02 -1.32
N MET A 228 16.20 -14.46 -2.24
CA MET A 228 15.90 -15.47 -3.24
C MET A 228 16.44 -16.86 -2.87
N SER A 229 16.68 -17.16 -1.59
CA SER A 229 17.20 -18.44 -1.08
C SER A 229 16.20 -19.60 -0.94
N GLY A 230 14.89 -19.34 -0.83
CA GLY A 230 13.87 -20.39 -0.55
C GLY A 230 13.79 -21.57 -1.53
N GLN A 231 13.35 -22.75 -1.09
CA GLN A 231 13.27 -23.92 -1.99
C GLN A 231 12.08 -23.87 -2.97
N ARG A 232 11.02 -23.12 -2.66
CA ARG A 232 9.82 -23.05 -3.50
C ARG A 232 9.90 -21.90 -4.49
N SER A 233 9.78 -22.22 -5.78
CA SER A 233 9.56 -21.25 -6.83
C SER A 233 8.05 -21.04 -6.99
N GLN A 234 7.61 -19.79 -6.88
CA GLN A 234 6.23 -19.39 -7.19
C GLN A 234 6.29 -18.43 -8.37
N CYS A 235 5.50 -18.71 -9.40
CA CYS A 235 5.48 -17.89 -10.61
C CYS A 235 5.19 -16.42 -10.28
N HIS A 236 5.89 -15.52 -10.94
CA HIS A 236 5.77 -14.05 -10.82
C HIS A 236 6.09 -13.42 -9.45
N VAL A 237 6.37 -14.19 -8.40
CA VAL A 237 6.67 -13.64 -7.06
C VAL A 237 7.94 -12.79 -7.06
N HIS A 238 8.95 -13.18 -7.84
CA HIS A 238 10.16 -12.39 -8.06
C HIS A 238 9.82 -10.98 -8.59
N TYR A 239 8.94 -10.89 -9.61
CA TYR A 239 8.52 -9.62 -10.18
C TYR A 239 7.73 -8.79 -9.18
N VAL A 240 6.83 -9.40 -8.41
CA VAL A 240 6.07 -8.67 -7.37
C VAL A 240 7.01 -8.07 -6.34
N ALA A 241 8.01 -8.82 -5.85
CA ALA A 241 8.98 -8.35 -4.88
C ALA A 241 9.88 -7.22 -5.42
N LEU A 242 10.47 -7.42 -6.60
CA LEU A 242 11.40 -6.45 -7.21
C LEU A 242 10.69 -5.17 -7.67
N SER A 243 9.43 -5.25 -8.09
CA SER A 243 8.63 -4.10 -8.52
C SER A 243 8.12 -3.19 -7.39
N ARG A 244 8.42 -3.52 -6.11
CA ARG A 244 8.03 -2.68 -4.95
C ARG A 244 8.90 -1.45 -4.79
N VAL A 245 10.14 -1.49 -5.25
CA VAL A 245 11.11 -0.41 -5.07
C VAL A 245 10.97 0.65 -6.16
N THR A 246 11.21 1.91 -5.81
CA THR A 246 11.09 3.06 -6.71
C THR A 246 12.28 3.22 -7.67
N SER A 247 13.47 2.76 -7.28
CA SER A 247 14.70 2.85 -8.09
C SER A 247 15.58 1.61 -7.89
N LEU A 248 16.46 1.34 -8.86
CA LEU A 248 17.42 0.23 -8.76
C LEU A 248 18.38 0.39 -7.56
N SER A 249 18.70 1.62 -7.19
CA SER A 249 19.62 1.93 -6.08
C SER A 249 19.12 1.47 -4.71
N GLY A 250 17.79 1.41 -4.54
CA GLY A 250 17.14 0.92 -3.31
C GLY A 250 16.93 -0.59 -3.28
N LEU A 251 17.30 -1.32 -4.34
CA LEU A 251 17.12 -2.76 -4.43
C LEU A 251 18.34 -3.50 -3.89
N TYR A 252 18.12 -4.36 -2.91
CA TYR A 252 19.15 -5.25 -2.36
C TYR A 252 18.67 -6.70 -2.51
N ILE A 253 19.46 -7.53 -3.20
CA ILE A 253 19.12 -8.95 -3.41
C ILE A 253 20.05 -9.81 -2.58
N LEU A 254 19.48 -10.73 -1.81
CA LEU A 254 20.22 -11.79 -1.14
C LEU A 254 20.03 -13.09 -1.92
N ASN A 255 21.11 -13.86 -2.07
CA ASN A 255 21.10 -15.19 -2.70
C ASN A 255 20.37 -15.23 -4.06
N LEU A 256 20.80 -14.40 -5.01
CA LEU A 256 20.18 -14.32 -6.33
C LEU A 256 20.11 -15.72 -6.96
N ASN A 257 18.91 -16.13 -7.35
CA ASN A 257 18.66 -17.43 -7.98
C ASN A 257 17.81 -17.21 -9.24
N GLN A 258 18.39 -17.49 -10.40
CA GLN A 258 17.74 -17.27 -11.69
C GLN A 258 16.60 -18.26 -11.97
N ASP A 259 16.65 -19.47 -11.43
CA ASP A 259 15.60 -20.50 -11.61
C ASP A 259 14.26 -20.09 -10.98
N LYS A 260 14.28 -19.06 -10.14
CA LYS A 260 13.08 -18.48 -9.51
C LYS A 260 12.41 -17.39 -10.33
N ILE A 261 13.07 -16.94 -11.40
CA ILE A 261 12.50 -16.03 -12.37
C ILE A 261 11.63 -16.87 -13.31
N ASN A 262 10.50 -17.35 -12.77
CA ASN A 262 9.56 -18.20 -13.48
C ASN A 262 8.22 -17.48 -13.67
N VAL A 263 7.62 -17.69 -14.84
CA VAL A 263 6.41 -17.06 -15.33
C VAL A 263 5.41 -18.16 -15.70
N ASP A 264 4.13 -17.94 -15.39
CA ASP A 264 3.07 -18.87 -15.76
C ASP A 264 2.71 -18.71 -17.24
N GLN A 265 2.80 -19.81 -17.99
CA GLN A 265 2.51 -19.85 -19.42
C GLN A 265 1.05 -19.45 -19.73
N ASN A 266 0.09 -19.83 -18.88
CA ASN A 266 -1.31 -19.47 -19.06
C ASN A 266 -1.51 -17.95 -19.00
N VAL A 267 -0.73 -17.27 -18.14
CA VAL A 267 -0.77 -15.82 -18.00
C VAL A 267 -0.20 -15.15 -19.25
N LEU A 268 0.89 -15.68 -19.82
CA LEU A 268 1.47 -15.15 -21.06
C LEU A 268 0.49 -15.27 -22.24
N GLU A 269 -0.18 -16.42 -22.35
CA GLU A 269 -1.18 -16.67 -23.39
C GLU A 269 -2.38 -15.74 -23.26
N GLU A 270 -2.95 -15.60 -22.05
CA GLU A 270 -4.07 -14.69 -21.83
C GLU A 270 -3.66 -13.23 -22.09
N MET A 271 -2.47 -12.81 -21.66
CA MET A 271 -1.96 -11.46 -21.97
C MET A 271 -1.80 -11.23 -23.48
N LYS A 272 -1.37 -12.24 -24.25
CA LYS A 272 -1.32 -12.18 -25.72
C LYS A 272 -2.71 -12.05 -26.32
N ILE A 273 -3.71 -12.79 -25.80
CA ILE A 273 -5.11 -12.70 -26.22
C ILE A 273 -5.67 -11.29 -25.94
N LEU A 274 -5.42 -10.75 -24.74
CA LEU A 274 -5.87 -9.41 -24.36
C LEU A 274 -5.31 -8.32 -25.27
N ARG A 275 -4.03 -8.43 -25.65
CA ARG A 275 -3.36 -7.46 -26.53
C ARG A 275 -3.80 -7.53 -28.00
N THR A 276 -4.20 -8.71 -28.48
CA THR A 276 -4.43 -8.95 -29.92
C THR A 276 -5.89 -9.12 -30.29
N LYS A 277 -6.68 -9.81 -29.47
CA LYS A 277 -8.04 -10.25 -29.81
C LYS A 277 -9.13 -9.54 -28.99
N ARG A 278 -8.81 -9.08 -27.78
CA ARG A 278 -9.76 -8.35 -26.92
C ARG A 278 -9.45 -6.86 -26.89
N ALA A 279 -9.33 -6.26 -28.07
CA ALA A 279 -9.34 -4.81 -28.18
C ALA A 279 -10.62 -4.30 -27.51
N MET A 280 -10.48 -3.34 -26.59
CA MET A 280 -11.64 -2.72 -25.98
C MET A 280 -12.45 -2.05 -27.10
N LYS A 281 -13.70 -2.46 -27.25
CA LYS A 281 -14.62 -1.76 -28.13
C LYS A 281 -14.76 -0.35 -27.59
N MET A 282 -14.55 0.65 -28.43
CA MET A 282 -14.70 2.05 -28.03
C MET A 282 -16.12 2.22 -27.45
N CYS A 283 -16.20 2.66 -26.20
CA CYS A 283 -17.46 2.84 -25.49
C CYS A 283 -18.30 3.98 -26.10
N MET A 284 -17.63 4.90 -26.78
CA MET A 284 -18.24 5.96 -27.56
C MET A 284 -17.97 5.70 -29.05
N PRO A 285 -18.99 5.71 -29.92
CA PRO A 285 -18.73 5.72 -31.35
C PRO A 285 -17.94 6.99 -31.72
N PRO A 286 -17.06 6.93 -32.73
CA PRO A 286 -16.46 8.15 -33.24
C PRO A 286 -17.57 9.07 -33.76
N ILE A 287 -17.44 10.38 -33.55
CA ILE A 287 -18.38 11.37 -34.06
C ILE A 287 -18.26 11.28 -35.59
N LYS A 288 -19.36 10.86 -36.22
CA LYS A 288 -19.44 10.76 -37.67
C LYS A 288 -19.90 12.10 -38.21
N THR A 289 -18.97 12.92 -38.68
CA THR A 289 -19.31 14.12 -39.45
C THR A 289 -19.74 13.69 -40.85
N THR A 290 -20.98 13.98 -41.23
CA THR A 290 -21.42 13.90 -42.63
C THR A 290 -21.46 15.32 -43.21
N GLU A 291 -21.32 15.46 -44.53
CA GLU A 291 -21.21 16.77 -45.20
C GLU A 291 -22.38 17.73 -44.90
N ASN A 292 -23.54 17.22 -44.45
CA ASN A 292 -24.74 18.01 -44.17
C ASN A 292 -25.14 18.11 -42.69
N THR A 293 -24.25 17.78 -41.75
CA THR A 293 -24.56 17.81 -40.31
C THR A 293 -23.59 18.66 -39.53
N THR A 294 -24.07 19.66 -38.80
CA THR A 294 -23.29 20.35 -37.78
C THR A 294 -23.31 19.56 -36.48
N THR A 295 -22.14 19.21 -35.98
CA THR A 295 -21.95 18.38 -34.79
C THR A 295 -21.51 19.23 -33.61
N PHE A 296 -22.20 19.04 -32.48
CA PHE A 296 -21.90 19.71 -31.23
C PHE A 296 -21.39 18.69 -30.22
N LEU A 297 -20.20 18.92 -29.67
CA LEU A 297 -19.68 18.19 -28.54
C LEU A 297 -19.80 19.04 -27.29
N HIS A 298 -20.67 18.63 -26.38
CA HIS A 298 -20.79 19.24 -25.06
C HIS A 298 -20.20 18.33 -23.99
N GLN A 299 -19.31 18.87 -23.16
CA GLN A 299 -18.81 18.15 -21.99
C GLN A 299 -18.79 19.05 -20.75
N ASN A 300 -19.32 18.49 -19.66
CA ASN A 300 -19.05 19.00 -18.32
C ASN A 300 -17.64 18.54 -17.91
N VAL A 301 -16.73 19.49 -17.74
CA VAL A 301 -15.32 19.23 -17.46
C VAL A 301 -14.91 19.78 -16.09
N ARG A 302 -13.85 19.20 -15.54
CA ARG A 302 -13.20 19.69 -14.31
C ARG A 302 -11.72 19.90 -14.61
N SER A 303 -11.21 21.08 -14.29
CA SER A 303 -9.84 21.48 -14.53
C SER A 303 -9.43 21.39 -16.00
N LEU A 304 -10.22 22.00 -16.90
CA LEU A 304 -10.01 21.93 -18.36
C LEU A 304 -8.55 22.16 -18.77
N ARG A 305 -7.89 23.15 -18.16
CA ARG A 305 -6.48 23.48 -18.45
C ARG A 305 -5.50 22.34 -18.21
N LYS A 306 -5.73 21.54 -17.16
CA LYS A 306 -4.85 20.41 -16.85
C LYS A 306 -4.94 19.32 -17.91
N HIS A 307 -6.04 19.29 -18.66
CA HIS A 307 -6.38 18.26 -19.63
C HIS A 307 -6.44 18.78 -21.06
N ILE A 308 -6.00 20.01 -21.32
CA ILE A 308 -6.05 20.60 -22.66
C ILE A 308 -5.15 19.85 -23.64
N SER A 309 -4.02 19.30 -23.17
CA SER A 309 -3.14 18.43 -23.97
C SER A 309 -3.83 17.14 -24.38
N ASP A 310 -4.68 16.60 -23.50
CA ASP A 310 -5.42 15.37 -23.75
C ASP A 310 -6.48 15.63 -24.84
N ILE A 311 -7.19 16.77 -24.75
CA ILE A 311 -8.15 17.21 -25.77
C ILE A 311 -7.48 17.42 -27.12
N LYS A 312 -6.33 18.11 -27.17
CA LYS A 312 -5.55 18.32 -28.41
C LYS A 312 -5.12 17.03 -29.09
N SER A 313 -4.99 15.95 -28.32
CA SER A 313 -4.56 14.65 -28.83
C SER A 313 -5.74 13.73 -29.21
N ASP A 314 -6.97 14.14 -28.89
CA ASP A 314 -8.18 13.35 -29.12
C ASP A 314 -8.82 13.72 -30.47
N GLY A 315 -8.54 12.88 -31.48
CA GLY A 315 -9.10 13.05 -32.83
C GLY A 315 -10.63 12.89 -32.90
N ASN A 316 -11.26 12.27 -31.90
CA ASN A 316 -12.72 12.18 -31.84
C ASN A 316 -13.32 13.51 -31.39
N ILE A 317 -12.74 14.17 -30.38
CA ILE A 317 -13.19 15.50 -29.95
C ILE A 317 -13.03 16.50 -31.10
N PHE A 318 -11.88 16.49 -31.78
CA PHE A 318 -11.59 17.38 -32.93
C PHE A 318 -12.43 17.11 -34.18
N SER A 319 -13.22 16.03 -34.21
CA SER A 319 -14.12 15.75 -35.35
C SER A 319 -15.47 16.47 -35.25
N ALA A 320 -15.76 17.14 -34.13
CA ALA A 320 -16.97 17.94 -33.95
C ALA A 320 -16.81 19.38 -34.44
N ASP A 321 -17.83 19.96 -35.06
CA ASP A 321 -17.78 21.33 -35.59
C ASP A 321 -17.78 22.40 -34.48
N VAL A 322 -18.47 22.11 -33.37
CA VAL A 322 -18.56 23.01 -32.22
C VAL A 322 -18.22 22.27 -30.92
N LEU A 323 -17.23 22.78 -30.19
CA LEU A 323 -16.79 22.26 -28.90
C LEU A 323 -17.29 23.17 -27.77
N VAL A 324 -18.07 22.62 -26.85
CA VAL A 324 -18.62 23.33 -25.70
C VAL A 324 -18.17 22.64 -24.42
N PHE A 325 -17.26 23.29 -23.70
CA PHE A 325 -16.77 22.82 -22.41
C PHE A 325 -17.37 23.66 -21.28
N THR A 326 -18.01 23.00 -20.30
CA THR A 326 -18.63 23.66 -19.15
C THR A 326 -17.93 23.24 -17.85
N GLU A 327 -17.45 24.20 -17.07
CA GLU A 327 -16.76 23.98 -15.79
C GLU A 327 -17.26 24.97 -14.73
N CYS A 328 -17.37 24.53 -13.47
CA CYS A 328 -17.88 25.35 -12.36
C CYS A 328 -16.83 26.26 -11.69
N HIS A 329 -15.55 26.18 -12.07
CA HIS A 329 -14.43 26.89 -11.44
C HIS A 329 -13.58 27.65 -12.47
N LEU A 330 -14.06 28.80 -12.94
CA LEU A 330 -13.23 29.74 -13.70
C LEU A 330 -12.68 30.81 -12.77
N THR A 331 -11.43 30.65 -12.30
CA THR A 331 -10.70 31.75 -11.66
C THR A 331 -10.49 32.87 -12.68
N SER A 332 -10.94 34.09 -12.37
CA SER A 332 -11.01 35.26 -13.27
C SER A 332 -9.67 35.81 -13.77
N THR A 333 -8.55 35.30 -13.27
CA THR A 333 -7.21 35.92 -13.39
C THR A 333 -6.28 35.31 -14.44
N ALA A 334 -6.75 34.45 -15.34
CA ALA A 334 -5.84 33.63 -16.13
C ALA A 334 -5.88 33.83 -17.65
N CYS A 335 -4.70 33.69 -18.25
CA CYS A 335 -4.40 33.88 -19.66
C CYS A 335 -5.23 32.95 -20.55
N THR A 336 -5.82 33.50 -21.61
CA THR A 336 -6.68 32.78 -22.56
C THR A 336 -5.90 32.01 -23.63
N GLN A 337 -4.59 32.25 -23.76
CA GLN A 337 -3.74 31.61 -24.77
C GLN A 337 -3.59 30.09 -24.53
N ASP A 338 -3.64 29.63 -23.28
CA ASP A 338 -3.45 28.22 -22.92
C ASP A 338 -4.60 27.30 -23.38
N LEU A 339 -5.74 27.88 -23.78
CA LEU A 339 -6.95 27.16 -24.19
C LEU A 339 -7.16 27.17 -25.72
N HIS A 340 -6.20 27.69 -26.49
CA HIS A 340 -6.29 27.69 -27.94
C HIS A 340 -6.24 26.27 -28.51
N LEU A 341 -7.21 25.93 -29.36
CA LEU A 341 -7.29 24.71 -30.15
C LEU A 341 -7.17 25.09 -31.62
N ASP A 342 -6.22 24.47 -32.33
CA ASP A 342 -5.97 24.79 -33.73
C ASP A 342 -7.19 24.44 -34.59
N GLY A 343 -7.60 25.35 -35.47
CA GLY A 343 -8.81 25.17 -36.29
C GLY A 343 -10.13 25.59 -35.63
N TYR A 344 -10.11 26.03 -34.37
CA TYR A 344 -11.31 26.51 -33.66
C TYR A 344 -11.17 27.96 -33.22
N ASN A 345 -12.29 28.69 -33.24
CA ASN A 345 -12.39 30.01 -32.65
C ASN A 345 -12.85 29.90 -31.19
N LEU A 346 -12.06 30.42 -30.25
CA LEU A 346 -12.36 30.36 -28.82
C LEU A 346 -13.38 31.43 -28.41
N PHE A 347 -14.51 31.00 -27.86
CA PHE A 347 -15.50 31.86 -27.21
C PHE A 347 -15.56 31.53 -25.72
N LEU A 348 -15.46 32.56 -24.87
CA LEU A 348 -15.53 32.41 -23.41
C LEU A 348 -16.79 33.10 -22.89
N ASN A 349 -17.74 32.31 -22.40
CA ASN A 349 -18.87 32.84 -21.64
C ASN A 349 -18.43 33.03 -20.18
N LYS A 350 -17.97 34.23 -19.83
CA LYS A 350 -17.73 34.60 -18.43
C LYS A 350 -19.09 34.95 -17.82
N SER A 351 -19.70 34.02 -17.11
CA SER A 351 -20.79 34.36 -16.18
C SER A 351 -20.21 35.35 -15.16
N VAL A 352 -20.70 36.58 -15.20
CA VAL A 352 -20.35 37.65 -14.24
C VAL A 352 -20.86 37.29 -12.86
#